data_AF-U1ZNT0-F1
#
_entry.id   AF-U1ZNT0-F1
#
_cell.length_a   1.000
_cell.length_b   1.000
_cell.length_c   1.000
_cell.angle_alpha   90.00
_cell.angle_beta   90.00
_cell.angle_gamma   90.00
#
_symmetry.space_group_name_H-M   'P 1'
#
loop_
_entity.id
_entity.type
_entity.pdbx_description
1 polymer ?
#
loop_
_entity_poly.entity_id
_entity_poly.type
_entity_poly.pdbx_seq_one_letter_code
_entity_poly.pdbx_strand_id
1 'polypeptide(L)'
;MDEIMTMPSTSTTALHPATVPASERGYCGQAQGEWTLPSSHVGGSQNSNDAPREDFLAQAALLNLMGQTPISFHRLYVDITGNVITGLWLSSVLERVAQAKPEEFQEDDYVFRLSATQCHQVTGITASQQRTCRRDLIALGMLSEQSGPGRVPEYRLHLNVVADAILQASASLANSLEEVHQQQGSSSPQPVISKRYG
;
A
#
# COMPACT_ATOMS: atom_id res chain seq x y z
N MET A 1 -56.90 4.31 20.42
CA MET A 1 -57.50 5.58 20.87
C MET A 1 -57.17 5.70 22.33
N ASP A 2 -56.14 6.49 22.65
CA ASP A 2 -56.14 7.42 23.78
C ASP A 2 -54.96 8.36 23.55
N GLU A 3 -55.33 9.62 23.44
CA GLU A 3 -54.57 10.78 23.01
C GLU A 3 -54.58 11.71 24.23
N ILE A 4 -53.41 12.14 24.72
CA ILE A 4 -53.36 13.32 25.59
C ILE A 4 -52.01 14.04 25.47
N MET A 5 -52.11 15.24 24.87
CA MET A 5 -51.47 16.52 25.28
C MET A 5 -49.96 16.67 24.99
N THR A 6 -49.47 17.37 23.95
CA THR A 6 -49.65 18.77 23.48
C THR A 6 -48.89 19.84 24.30
N MET A 7 -47.67 20.14 23.81
CA MET A 7 -47.05 21.48 23.59
C MET A 7 -46.40 22.25 24.79
N PRO A 8 -45.68 23.38 24.56
CA PRO A 8 -44.40 23.52 23.83
C PRO A 8 -43.39 24.48 24.56
N SER A 9 -42.31 24.88 23.86
CA SER A 9 -41.40 26.05 24.11
C SER A 9 -40.16 25.72 24.97
N THR A 10 -38.92 26.17 24.69
CA THR A 10 -38.45 27.48 24.16
C THR A 10 -37.10 27.39 23.42
N SER A 11 -36.95 28.21 22.37
CA SER A 11 -35.70 28.64 21.72
C SER A 11 -34.78 29.46 22.64
N THR A 12 -33.45 29.49 22.38
CA THR A 12 -32.41 30.51 22.76
C THR A 12 -31.05 29.81 22.90
N THR A 13 -29.87 30.27 22.47
CA THR A 13 -29.34 31.44 21.74
C THR A 13 -27.90 31.06 21.35
N ALA A 14 -27.44 31.57 20.21
CA ALA A 14 -26.11 31.45 19.64
C ALA A 14 -24.97 32.01 20.51
N LEU A 15 -23.71 31.61 20.26
CA LEU A 15 -22.52 32.48 20.29
C LEU A 15 -21.28 31.79 19.69
N HIS A 16 -20.94 32.18 18.46
CA HIS A 16 -19.55 32.41 18.04
C HIS A 16 -18.99 33.60 18.82
N PRO A 17 -17.68 33.67 19.08
CA PRO A 17 -16.81 34.66 18.40
C PRO A 17 -15.39 34.07 18.15
N ALA A 18 -14.44 34.66 17.45
CA ALA A 18 -14.33 35.74 16.48
C ALA A 18 -12.94 35.58 15.82
N THR A 19 -12.92 35.59 14.49
CA THR A 19 -12.10 36.42 13.60
C THR A 19 -10.90 37.24 14.18
N VAL A 20 -9.68 36.87 13.72
CA VAL A 20 -8.59 37.71 13.10
C VAL A 20 -7.74 38.59 14.06
N PRO A 21 -6.40 38.79 13.87
CA PRO A 21 -5.83 39.13 12.57
C PRO A 21 -4.50 38.53 12.09
N ALA A 22 -4.38 38.64 10.78
CA ALA A 22 -3.17 38.64 9.99
C ALA A 22 -2.15 39.68 10.50
N SER A 23 -0.88 39.34 10.39
CA SER A 23 0.17 40.33 10.21
C SER A 23 1.05 39.85 9.06
N GLU A 24 0.80 40.45 7.91
CA GLU A 24 1.76 40.52 6.82
C GLU A 24 3.04 41.15 7.33
N ARG A 25 4.16 40.47 7.10
CA ARG A 25 5.41 41.16 6.80
C ARG A 25 6.05 40.45 5.63
N GLY A 26 6.00 41.12 4.48
CA GLY A 26 6.58 40.63 3.25
C GLY A 26 8.10 40.76 3.20
N TYR A 27 8.59 40.33 2.05
CA TYR A 27 9.91 40.55 1.44
C TYR A 27 11.04 39.53 1.71
N CYS A 28 11.21 38.69 0.69
CA CYS A 28 12.41 38.56 -0.16
C CYS A 28 13.67 37.92 0.41
N GLY A 29 14.19 36.95 -0.35
CA GLY A 29 15.61 36.60 -0.33
C GLY A 29 15.86 35.11 -0.35
N GLN A 30 16.40 34.63 -1.47
CA GLN A 30 16.94 33.29 -1.66
C GLN A 30 17.88 32.90 -0.50
N ALA A 31 17.80 31.65 -0.06
CA ALA A 31 18.96 30.93 0.43
C ALA A 31 18.80 29.45 0.06
N GLN A 32 19.76 28.97 -0.72
CA GLN A 32 19.91 27.59 -1.11
C GLN A 32 19.96 26.72 0.15
N GLY A 33 19.11 25.70 0.21
CA GLY A 33 19.14 24.68 1.26
C GLY A 33 20.35 23.78 1.08
N GLU A 34 21.50 24.27 1.51
CA GLU A 34 22.67 23.46 1.85
C GLU A 34 22.25 22.50 2.98
N TRP A 35 22.26 21.19 2.71
CA TRP A 35 22.03 20.16 3.72
C TRP A 35 23.22 20.14 4.69
N THR A 36 23.28 21.13 5.57
CA THR A 36 24.18 21.10 6.72
C THR A 36 23.53 20.25 7.81
N LEU A 37 24.19 19.16 8.15
CA LEU A 37 23.87 18.37 9.33
C LEU A 37 23.85 19.31 10.54
N PRO A 38 22.85 19.21 11.45
CA PRO A 38 22.87 20.01 12.67
C PRO A 38 24.08 19.61 13.50
N SER A 39 25.06 20.52 13.58
CA SER A 39 26.18 20.44 14.51
C SER A 39 25.64 20.42 15.93
N SER A 40 25.62 19.22 16.53
CA SER A 40 25.26 19.03 17.92
C SER A 40 26.28 19.73 18.81
N HIS A 41 25.90 20.92 19.31
CA HIS A 41 26.62 21.62 20.35
C HIS A 41 26.49 20.79 21.65
N VAL A 42 27.54 20.02 21.96
CA VAL A 42 27.65 19.25 23.21
C VAL A 42 27.83 20.23 24.36
N GLY A 43 26.82 20.32 25.20
CA GLY A 43 26.83 21.05 26.46
C GLY A 43 25.75 20.51 27.38
N GLY A 44 26.04 19.45 28.12
CA GLY A 44 25.13 18.92 29.14
C GLY A 44 25.46 17.49 29.59
N SER A 45 26.06 17.38 30.77
CA SER A 45 26.13 16.20 31.65
C SER A 45 26.08 14.81 31.00
N GLN A 46 27.26 14.22 30.79
CA GLN A 46 27.40 12.78 30.56
C GLN A 46 27.01 12.02 31.83
N ASN A 47 25.79 11.47 31.86
CA ASN A 47 25.48 10.34 32.72
C ASN A 47 25.95 9.07 32.00
N SER A 48 27.01 8.44 32.51
CA SER A 48 27.65 7.23 31.96
C SER A 48 26.78 5.96 32.02
N ASN A 49 25.47 6.09 32.31
CA ASN A 49 24.52 4.97 32.43
C ASN A 49 23.65 4.74 31.18
N ASP A 50 23.62 5.67 30.22
CA ASP A 50 22.75 5.55 29.03
C ASP A 50 23.43 4.89 27.82
N ALA A 51 24.77 4.95 27.74
CA ALA A 51 25.54 4.36 26.63
C ALA A 51 25.28 2.85 26.38
N PRO A 52 25.20 1.97 27.41
CA PRO A 52 24.91 0.55 27.18
C PRO A 52 23.51 0.33 26.60
N ARG A 53 22.53 1.15 27.00
CA ARG A 53 21.15 1.02 26.57
C ARG A 53 20.97 1.47 25.12
N GLU A 54 21.65 2.53 24.72
CA GLU A 54 21.69 3.00 23.33
C GLU A 54 22.32 1.93 22.41
N ASP A 55 23.41 1.29 22.85
CA ASP A 55 24.04 0.18 22.11
C ASP A 55 23.10 -1.02 21.95
N PHE A 56 22.37 -1.40 23.01
CA PHE A 56 21.39 -2.48 22.94
C PHE A 56 20.18 -2.11 22.06
N LEU A 57 19.74 -0.86 22.03
CA LEU A 57 18.67 -0.41 21.15
C LEU A 57 19.09 -0.45 19.68
N ALA A 58 20.31 -0.03 19.36
CA ALA A 58 20.85 -0.11 18.00
C ALA A 58 20.96 -1.57 17.53
N GLN A 59 21.47 -2.46 18.39
CA GLN A 59 21.53 -3.90 18.11
C GLN A 59 20.14 -4.51 17.94
N ALA A 60 19.18 -4.18 18.81
CA ALA A 60 17.81 -4.65 18.72
C ALA A 60 17.11 -4.14 17.45
N ALA A 61 17.34 -2.89 17.06
CA ALA A 61 16.79 -2.32 15.82
C ALA A 61 17.35 -3.04 14.57
N LEU A 62 18.66 -3.30 14.55
CA LEU A 62 19.28 -4.05 13.47
C LEU A 62 18.76 -5.50 13.40
N LEU A 63 18.62 -6.17 14.54
CA LEU A 63 18.01 -7.50 14.61
C LEU A 63 16.53 -7.47 14.21
N ASN A 64 15.79 -6.41 14.54
CA ASN A 64 14.40 -6.27 14.11
C ASN A 64 14.29 -6.04 12.60
N LEU A 65 15.24 -5.34 11.99
CA LEU A 65 15.31 -5.14 10.55
C LEU A 65 15.72 -6.42 9.80
N MET A 66 16.73 -7.13 10.29
CA MET A 66 17.29 -8.32 9.61
C MET A 66 16.60 -9.63 9.99
N GLY A 67 15.96 -9.68 11.16
CA GLY A 67 15.28 -10.87 11.68
C GLY A 67 13.85 -11.05 11.17
N GLN A 68 13.32 -10.05 10.46
CA GLN A 68 12.02 -10.13 9.80
C GLN A 68 12.19 -10.59 8.35
N THR A 69 11.38 -11.54 7.91
CA THR A 69 11.33 -11.94 6.51
C THR A 69 10.86 -10.73 5.67
N PRO A 70 11.64 -10.28 4.67
CA PRO A 70 11.21 -9.19 3.80
C PRO A 70 9.91 -9.53 3.08
N ILE A 71 9.04 -8.54 2.93
CA ILE A 71 7.81 -8.68 2.13
C ILE A 71 8.15 -8.35 0.68
N SER A 72 7.84 -9.25 -0.25
CA SER A 72 7.95 -8.93 -1.67
C SER A 72 6.71 -8.15 -2.09
N PHE A 73 6.91 -6.95 -2.64
CA PHE A 73 5.80 -6.08 -3.06
C PHE A 73 6.00 -5.59 -4.48
N HIS A 74 5.10 -5.99 -5.38
CA HIS A 74 5.10 -5.57 -6.78
C HIS A 74 4.12 -4.42 -7.00
N ARG A 75 4.57 -3.38 -7.71
CA ARG A 75 3.74 -2.22 -8.08
C ARG A 75 2.48 -2.62 -8.84
N LEU A 76 2.53 -3.68 -9.63
CA LEU A 76 1.39 -4.19 -10.40
C LEU A 76 0.17 -4.47 -9.50
N TYR A 77 0.37 -4.87 -8.25
CA TYR A 77 -0.71 -5.05 -7.28
C TYR A 77 -1.42 -3.75 -6.93
N VAL A 78 -0.72 -2.61 -6.96
CA VAL A 78 -1.34 -1.28 -6.82
C VAL A 78 -2.16 -0.95 -8.05
N ASP A 79 -1.68 -1.28 -9.24
CA ASP A 79 -2.38 -0.96 -10.48
C ASP A 79 -3.71 -1.72 -10.58
N ILE A 80 -3.77 -2.98 -10.12
CA ILE A 80 -5.01 -3.78 -10.13
C ILE A 80 -5.94 -3.54 -8.93
N THR A 81 -5.44 -3.00 -7.81
CA THR A 81 -6.26 -2.73 -6.62
C THR A 81 -6.60 -1.26 -6.41
N GLY A 82 -5.89 -0.34 -7.09
CA GLY A 82 -6.01 1.10 -6.93
C GLY A 82 -5.46 1.68 -5.62
N ASN A 83 -4.93 0.85 -4.71
CA ASN A 83 -4.47 1.30 -3.39
C ASN A 83 -3.27 0.48 -2.92
N VAL A 84 -2.20 1.16 -2.48
CA VAL A 84 -0.96 0.54 -2.00
C VAL A 84 -1.19 -0.44 -0.85
N ILE A 85 -2.04 -0.09 0.12
CA ILE A 85 -2.29 -0.94 1.29
C ILE A 85 -3.08 -2.19 0.91
N THR A 86 -4.05 -2.05 -0.01
CA THR A 86 -4.84 -3.17 -0.53
C THR A 86 -3.98 -4.09 -1.39
N GLY A 87 -3.12 -3.52 -2.24
CA GLY A 87 -2.12 -4.28 -3.00
C GLY A 87 -1.15 -5.02 -2.09
N LEU A 88 -0.71 -4.41 -0.98
CA LEU A 88 0.20 -5.05 -0.02
C LEU A 88 -0.49 -6.24 0.67
N TRP A 89 -1.75 -6.06 1.07
CA TRP A 89 -2.56 -7.15 1.62
C TRP A 89 -2.68 -8.30 0.61
N LEU A 90 -3.02 -7.99 -0.65
CA LEU A 90 -3.12 -8.99 -1.73
C LEU A 90 -1.77 -9.71 -1.96
N SER A 91 -0.66 -8.97 -1.97
CA SER A 91 0.70 -9.53 -2.10
C SER A 91 0.97 -10.59 -1.03
N SER A 92 0.64 -10.29 0.23
CA SER A 92 0.82 -11.23 1.34
C SER A 92 -0.02 -12.50 1.23
N VAL A 93 -1.15 -12.45 0.51
CA VAL A 93 -1.97 -13.63 0.23
C VAL A 93 -1.41 -14.41 -0.95
N LEU A 94 -0.98 -13.74 -2.01
CA LEU A 94 -0.36 -14.39 -3.18
C LEU A 94 0.96 -15.09 -2.83
N GLU A 95 1.73 -14.55 -1.90
CA GLU A 95 2.90 -15.24 -1.33
C GLU A 95 2.51 -16.57 -0.65
N ARG A 96 1.34 -16.62 0.00
CA ARG A 96 0.81 -17.87 0.59
C ARG A 96 0.34 -18.83 -0.48
N VAL A 97 -0.33 -18.33 -1.54
CA VAL A 97 -0.74 -19.14 -2.71
C VAL A 97 0.49 -19.83 -3.31
N ALA A 98 1.60 -19.13 -3.45
CA ALA A 98 2.85 -19.69 -4.00
C ALA A 98 3.44 -20.83 -3.13
N GLN A 99 3.09 -20.89 -1.85
CA GLN A 99 3.54 -21.91 -0.89
C GLN A 99 2.44 -22.93 -0.54
N ALA A 100 1.24 -22.78 -1.12
CA ALA A 100 0.07 -23.54 -0.77
C ALA A 100 0.14 -24.99 -1.25
N LYS A 101 -0.50 -25.88 -0.49
CA LYS A 101 -0.67 -27.28 -0.89
C LYS A 101 -1.90 -27.42 -1.80
N PRO A 102 -1.95 -28.46 -2.65
CA PRO A 102 -3.10 -28.70 -3.53
C PRO A 102 -4.45 -28.79 -2.81
N GLU A 103 -4.46 -29.25 -1.55
CA GLU A 103 -5.66 -29.38 -0.71
C GLU A 103 -6.29 -28.03 -0.30
N GLU A 104 -5.53 -26.94 -0.37
CA GLU A 104 -6.00 -25.59 -0.02
C GLU A 104 -6.68 -24.89 -1.21
N PHE A 105 -6.72 -25.55 -2.37
CA PHE A 105 -7.42 -25.08 -3.55
C PHE A 105 -8.79 -25.76 -3.66
N GLN A 106 -9.82 -24.98 -3.94
CA GLN A 106 -11.18 -25.46 -4.18
C GLN A 106 -11.72 -24.79 -5.43
N GLU A 107 -12.01 -25.58 -6.47
CA GLU A 107 -12.51 -25.07 -7.76
C GLU A 107 -11.61 -23.95 -8.32
N ASP A 108 -10.30 -24.18 -8.32
CA ASP A 108 -9.24 -23.25 -8.76
C ASP A 108 -9.08 -21.96 -7.93
N ASP A 109 -9.88 -21.77 -6.89
CA ASP A 109 -9.72 -20.69 -5.92
C ASP A 109 -8.89 -21.11 -4.72
N TYR A 110 -8.16 -20.16 -4.13
CA TYR A 110 -7.38 -20.40 -2.92
C TYR A 110 -8.21 -20.09 -1.67
N VAL A 111 -8.41 -21.10 -0.81
CA VAL A 111 -9.18 -20.97 0.43
C VAL A 111 -8.23 -21.02 1.63
N PHE A 112 -8.29 -19.99 2.48
CA PHE A 112 -7.36 -19.83 3.59
C PHE A 112 -7.99 -19.14 4.79
N ARG A 113 -7.35 -19.28 5.94
CA ARG A 113 -7.70 -18.56 7.16
C ARG A 113 -6.59 -17.61 7.54
N LEU A 114 -6.94 -16.36 7.78
CA LEU A 114 -5.98 -15.33 8.15
C LEU A 114 -6.55 -14.45 9.27
N SER A 115 -5.99 -14.56 10.47
CA SER A 115 -6.37 -13.67 11.57
C SER A 115 -5.82 -12.26 11.36
N ALA A 116 -6.48 -11.28 11.97
CA ALA A 116 -6.04 -9.88 11.90
C ALA A 116 -4.64 -9.68 12.50
N THR A 117 -4.31 -10.43 13.55
CA THR A 117 -2.98 -10.41 14.19
C THR A 117 -1.92 -10.98 13.28
N GLN A 118 -2.16 -12.12 12.63
CA GLN A 118 -1.22 -12.70 11.66
C GLN A 118 -0.99 -11.76 10.47
N CYS A 119 -2.05 -11.16 9.95
CA CYS A 119 -1.94 -10.18 8.88
C CYS A 119 -1.10 -8.97 9.32
N HIS A 120 -1.33 -8.45 10.53
CA HIS A 120 -0.56 -7.33 11.07
C HIS A 120 0.92 -7.68 11.27
N GLN A 121 1.22 -8.87 11.77
CA GLN A 121 2.60 -9.33 11.96
C GLN A 121 3.38 -9.41 10.64
N VAL A 122 2.72 -9.83 9.56
CA VAL A 122 3.36 -9.95 8.24
C VAL A 122 3.46 -8.60 7.55
N THR A 123 2.42 -7.77 7.59
CA THR A 123 2.30 -6.58 6.71
C THR A 123 2.44 -5.24 7.43
N GLY A 124 2.40 -5.23 8.76
CA GLY A 124 2.35 -4.00 9.57
C GLY A 124 1.03 -3.25 9.51
N ILE A 125 0.06 -3.65 8.67
CA ILE A 125 -1.17 -2.88 8.49
C ILE A 125 -2.15 -3.10 9.64
N THR A 126 -2.84 -2.02 10.04
CA THR A 126 -3.74 -2.00 11.20
C THR A 126 -5.07 -2.70 10.94
N ALA A 127 -5.80 -3.08 11.99
CA ALA A 127 -7.08 -3.74 11.85
C ALA A 127 -8.14 -2.90 11.10
N SER A 128 -8.09 -1.56 11.17
CA SER A 128 -8.97 -0.70 10.38
C SER A 128 -8.62 -0.74 8.89
N GLN A 129 -7.33 -0.65 8.57
CA GLN A 129 -6.82 -0.80 7.19
C GLN A 129 -7.17 -2.17 6.62
N GLN A 130 -7.01 -3.25 7.38
CA GLN A 130 -7.39 -4.60 6.94
C GLN A 130 -8.88 -4.68 6.56
N ARG A 131 -9.78 -4.06 7.34
CA ARG A 131 -11.22 -4.04 7.00
C ARG A 131 -11.47 -3.31 5.69
N THR A 132 -10.81 -2.18 5.47
CA THR A 132 -10.86 -1.44 4.21
C THR A 132 -10.37 -2.30 3.05
N CYS A 133 -9.18 -2.91 3.16
CA CYS A 133 -8.63 -3.76 2.11
C CYS A 133 -9.56 -4.92 1.74
N ARG A 134 -10.15 -5.60 2.73
CA ARG A 134 -11.11 -6.68 2.45
C ARG A 134 -12.34 -6.19 1.73
N ARG A 135 -12.93 -5.08 2.20
CA ARG A 135 -14.09 -4.47 1.54
C ARG A 135 -13.76 -4.11 0.08
N ASP A 136 -12.60 -3.51 -0.15
CA ASP A 136 -12.18 -3.07 -1.48
C ASP A 136 -11.93 -4.30 -2.41
N LEU A 137 -11.29 -5.36 -1.91
CA LEU A 137 -11.08 -6.60 -2.69
C LEU A 137 -12.37 -7.38 -2.95
N ILE A 138 -13.32 -7.37 -2.01
CA ILE A 138 -14.66 -7.93 -2.22
C ILE A 138 -15.40 -7.11 -3.30
N ALA A 139 -15.30 -5.78 -3.26
CA ALA A 139 -15.90 -4.92 -4.28
C ALA A 139 -15.29 -5.13 -5.68
N LEU A 140 -14.01 -5.47 -5.75
CA LEU A 140 -13.32 -5.87 -6.98
C LEU A 140 -13.63 -7.31 -7.42
N GLY A 141 -14.37 -8.09 -6.62
CA GLY A 141 -14.67 -9.50 -6.89
C GLY A 141 -13.48 -10.44 -6.72
N MET A 142 -12.34 -9.97 -6.19
CA MET A 142 -11.13 -10.77 -6.00
C MET A 142 -11.19 -11.63 -4.73
N LEU A 143 -12.02 -11.25 -3.76
CA LEU A 143 -12.08 -11.90 -2.45
C LEU A 143 -13.54 -12.16 -2.05
N SER A 144 -13.78 -13.31 -1.44
CA SER A 144 -14.98 -13.60 -0.67
C SER A 144 -14.61 -13.89 0.79
N GLU A 145 -15.43 -13.40 1.73
CA GLU A 145 -15.23 -13.60 3.18
C GLU A 145 -16.40 -14.41 3.75
N GLN A 146 -16.10 -15.50 4.46
CA GLN A 146 -17.03 -16.22 5.30
C GLN A 146 -16.60 -16.07 6.77
N SER A 147 -17.42 -15.36 7.53
CA SER A 147 -17.16 -15.07 8.94
C SER A 147 -18.28 -15.60 9.82
N GLY A 148 -17.91 -16.45 10.79
CA GLY A 148 -18.79 -16.90 11.88
C GLY A 148 -18.42 -16.22 13.20
N PRO A 149 -19.37 -16.01 14.13
CA PRO A 149 -19.08 -15.37 15.41
C PRO A 149 -17.99 -16.13 16.19
N GLY A 150 -16.95 -15.40 16.62
CA GLY A 150 -15.85 -15.93 17.44
C GLY A 150 -14.83 -16.82 16.71
N ARG A 151 -14.90 -16.92 15.37
CA ARG A 151 -13.95 -17.72 14.58
C ARG A 151 -13.02 -16.86 13.74
N VAL A 152 -11.83 -17.39 13.44
CA VAL A 152 -10.93 -16.78 12.45
C VAL A 152 -11.66 -16.78 11.11
N PRO A 153 -11.74 -15.65 10.41
CA PRO A 153 -12.42 -15.55 9.12
C PRO A 153 -11.77 -16.48 8.10
N GLU A 154 -12.63 -17.11 7.30
CA GLU A 154 -12.23 -17.91 6.16
C GLU A 154 -12.41 -17.07 4.90
N TYR A 155 -11.38 -17.04 4.07
CA TYR A 155 -11.33 -16.27 2.86
C TYR A 155 -11.20 -17.19 1.67
N ARG A 156 -11.83 -16.78 0.56
CA ARG A 156 -11.64 -17.36 -0.76
C ARG A 156 -11.09 -16.29 -1.67
N LEU A 157 -9.88 -16.49 -2.17
CA LEU A 157 -9.28 -15.63 -3.18
C LEU A 157 -9.61 -16.18 -4.57
N HIS A 158 -10.28 -15.36 -5.38
CA HIS A 158 -10.69 -15.72 -6.73
C HIS A 158 -9.54 -15.52 -7.71
N LEU A 159 -8.76 -16.58 -7.95
CA LEU A 159 -7.50 -16.49 -8.69
C LEU A 159 -7.72 -16.11 -10.16
N ASN A 160 -8.81 -16.54 -10.77
CA ASN A 160 -9.17 -16.17 -12.14
C ASN A 160 -9.39 -14.65 -12.27
N VAL A 161 -10.10 -14.03 -11.31
CA VAL A 161 -10.35 -12.58 -11.31
C VAL A 161 -9.05 -11.80 -11.13
N VAL A 162 -8.15 -12.28 -10.26
CA VAL A 162 -6.83 -11.67 -10.06
C VAL A 162 -5.97 -11.80 -11.33
N ALA A 163 -5.96 -12.97 -11.96
CA ALA A 163 -5.23 -13.21 -13.20
C ALA A 163 -5.72 -12.33 -14.35
N ASP A 164 -7.05 -12.23 -14.53
CA ASP A 164 -7.65 -11.35 -15.54
C ASP A 164 -7.26 -9.89 -15.30
N ALA A 165 -7.31 -9.42 -14.05
CA ALA A 165 -6.90 -8.06 -13.71
C ALA A 165 -5.42 -7.81 -14.02
N ILE A 166 -4.54 -8.78 -13.74
CA ILE A 166 -3.11 -8.71 -14.07
C ILE A 166 -2.88 -8.64 -15.59
N LEU A 167 -3.60 -9.47 -16.35
CA LEU A 167 -3.52 -9.49 -17.81
C LEU A 167 -3.98 -8.16 -18.41
N GLN A 168 -5.09 -7.61 -17.91
CA GLN A 168 -5.61 -6.30 -18.34
C GLN A 168 -4.64 -5.16 -18.01
N ALA A 169 -4.08 -5.13 -16.80
CA ALA A 169 -3.07 -4.13 -16.42
C ALA A 169 -1.80 -4.22 -17.28
N SER A 170 -1.49 -5.39 -17.82
CA SER A 170 -0.32 -5.64 -18.67
C SER A 170 -0.56 -5.36 -20.16
N ALA A 171 -1.80 -5.05 -20.57
CA ALA A 171 -2.17 -4.88 -21.98
C ALA A 171 -1.38 -3.75 -22.67
N SER A 172 -1.16 -2.62 -21.99
CA SER A 172 -0.36 -1.53 -22.55
C SER A 172 1.08 -1.95 -22.84
N LEU A 173 1.67 -2.77 -21.96
CA LEU A 173 3.02 -3.28 -22.15
C LEU A 173 3.07 -4.25 -23.33
N ALA A 174 2.07 -5.13 -23.46
CA ALA A 174 1.96 -6.04 -24.60
C ALA A 174 1.91 -5.26 -25.93
N ASN A 175 1.09 -4.21 -26.03
CA ASN A 175 1.01 -3.36 -27.22
C ASN A 175 2.38 -2.73 -27.57
N SER A 176 3.08 -2.18 -26.57
CA SER A 176 4.42 -1.61 -26.79
C SER A 176 5.43 -2.66 -27.24
N LEU A 177 5.35 -3.89 -26.72
CA LEU A 177 6.21 -4.99 -27.18
C LEU A 177 5.92 -5.35 -28.64
N GLU A 178 4.66 -5.41 -29.05
CA GLU A 178 4.29 -5.68 -30.44
C GLU A 178 4.82 -4.62 -31.41
N GLU A 179 4.71 -3.34 -31.06
CA GLU A 179 5.24 -2.23 -31.86
C GLU A 179 6.75 -2.35 -32.07
N VAL A 180 7.51 -2.68 -31.02
CA VAL A 180 8.97 -2.88 -31.10
C VAL A 180 9.32 -4.04 -32.05
N HIS A 181 8.59 -5.16 -31.99
CA HIS A 181 8.83 -6.29 -32.87
C HIS A 181 8.52 -5.96 -34.34
N GLN A 182 7.46 -5.20 -34.61
CA GLN A 182 7.09 -4.78 -35.97
C GLN A 182 8.11 -3.80 -36.59
N GLN A 183 8.69 -2.91 -35.78
CA GLN A 183 9.73 -1.98 -36.24
C GLN A 183 11.04 -2.70 -36.60
N GLN A 184 11.41 -3.75 -35.85
CA GLN A 184 12.60 -4.56 -36.14
C GLN A 184 12.45 -5.43 -37.41
N GLY A 185 11.23 -5.91 -37.69
CA GLY A 185 10.92 -6.63 -38.94
C GLY A 185 10.94 -5.75 -40.20
N SER A 186 10.86 -4.42 -40.03
CA SER A 186 10.80 -3.44 -41.13
C SER A 186 12.18 -2.90 -41.53
N SER A 187 13.24 -3.13 -40.74
CA SER A 187 14.61 -2.72 -41.06
C SER A 187 15.39 -3.83 -41.76
N SER A 188 15.08 -4.11 -43.03
CA SER A 188 15.95 -4.94 -43.87
C SER A 188 17.10 -4.07 -44.41
N PRO A 189 18.38 -4.53 -44.38
CA PRO A 189 19.53 -3.72 -44.78
C PRO A 189 19.52 -3.47 -46.29
N GLN A 190 19.35 -2.22 -46.70
CA GLN A 190 19.54 -1.86 -48.10
C GLN A 190 21.00 -2.13 -48.51
N PRO A 191 21.26 -2.89 -49.59
CA PRO A 191 22.60 -2.96 -50.15
C PRO A 191 22.91 -1.59 -50.75
N VAL A 192 23.86 -0.88 -50.14
CA VAL A 192 24.43 0.34 -50.71
C VAL A 192 25.25 -0.05 -51.94
N ILE A 193 24.59 -0.16 -53.09
CA ILE A 193 25.26 -0.28 -54.38
C ILE A 193 25.92 1.07 -54.66
N SER A 194 27.20 1.17 -54.29
CA SER A 194 28.06 2.27 -54.65
C SER A 194 28.33 2.20 -56.17
N LYS A 195 27.53 2.91 -56.97
CA LYS A 195 27.86 3.17 -58.38
C LYS A 195 29.06 4.11 -58.42
N ARG A 196 30.26 3.55 -58.60
CA ARG A 196 31.41 4.30 -59.10
C ARG A 196 31.15 4.61 -60.58
N TYR A 197 30.82 5.85 -60.87
CA TYR A 197 30.98 6.44 -62.19
C TYR A 197 32.36 7.10 -62.27
N GLY A 198 33.01 6.95 -63.44
CA GLY A 198 34.14 7.77 -63.88
C GLY A 198 35.51 7.15 -63.65
#